data_AF-A0AA37QWX5-F1
#
_entry.id   AF-A0AA37QWX5-F1
#
_cell.length_a   1.000
_cell.length_b   1.000
_cell.length_c   1.000
_cell.angle_alpha   90.00
_cell.angle_beta   90.00
_cell.angle_gamma   90.00
#
_symmetry.space_group_name_H-M   'P 1'
#
loop_
_entity.id
_entity.type
_entity.pdbx_description
1 polymer ?
#
loop_
_entity_poly.entity_id
_entity_poly.type
_entity_poly.pdbx_seq_one_letter_code
_entity_poly.pdbx_strand_id
1 'polypeptide(L)'
;MLLDGRKKLARFTEPYPPMSFPGEERFDEWVAAGRLHKEVEQEPFGDGMTHSRVWQGTRRVYFTAKGEEWRVPAMKLIGDAALKSHGGWNEHFERLEGMLFGYEDWQNDWWIERGLRGGGFGGMPHCCAVTDQGLSWIKQAGYRALPPIAELELVLDDYDPRRPRDEQMSRLERTDAVALAVFSVDWRALALWGTEAGPHRLPASRIPELNRLLLRPITIEVVRAETEG
;
A
#
# COMPACT_ATOMS: atom_id res chain seq x y z
N MET A 1 -1.91 -16.66 20.26
CA MET A 1 -1.07 -16.58 19.04
C MET A 1 0.41 -16.41 19.37
N LEU A 2 0.83 -15.38 20.14
CA LEU A 2 2.24 -15.29 20.56
C LEU A 2 2.62 -16.35 21.61
N LEU A 3 1.81 -16.51 22.67
CA LEU A 3 2.14 -17.39 23.81
C LEU A 3 2.09 -18.89 23.50
N ASP A 4 1.30 -19.28 22.50
CA ASP A 4 1.20 -20.64 21.95
C ASP A 4 2.14 -20.83 20.74
N GLY A 5 2.98 -19.84 20.43
CA GLY A 5 4.03 -19.92 19.42
C GLY A 5 3.55 -19.93 17.97
N ARG A 6 2.25 -19.73 17.71
CA ARG A 6 1.68 -19.69 16.35
C ARG A 6 2.02 -18.41 15.59
N LYS A 7 2.13 -17.29 16.30
CA LYS A 7 2.68 -16.03 15.82
C LYS A 7 3.99 -15.82 16.55
N LYS A 8 5.04 -15.38 15.86
CA LYS A 8 6.39 -15.25 16.41
C LYS A 8 6.80 -13.82 16.72
N LEU A 9 6.17 -12.87 16.02
CA LEU A 9 6.32 -11.44 16.22
C LEU A 9 4.95 -10.78 16.08
N ALA A 10 4.61 -9.86 16.98
CA ALA A 10 3.55 -8.90 16.78
C ALA A 10 4.15 -7.51 16.67
N ARG A 11 3.66 -6.74 15.70
CA ARG A 11 3.99 -5.33 15.49
C ARG A 11 2.69 -4.54 15.51
N PHE A 12 2.68 -3.46 16.29
CA PHE A 12 1.63 -2.45 16.28
C PHE A 12 2.25 -1.12 15.89
N THR A 13 1.58 -0.38 15.00
CA THR A 13 2.02 0.93 14.52
C THR A 13 0.88 1.90 14.75
N GLU A 14 1.08 2.87 15.62
CA GLU A 14 0.04 3.81 16.06
C GLU A 14 0.57 5.24 16.02
N PRO A 15 -0.26 6.25 15.71
CA PRO A 15 0.15 7.63 15.93
C PRO A 15 0.27 7.90 17.43
N TYR A 16 1.25 8.70 17.86
CA TYR A 16 1.39 9.13 19.25
C TYR A 16 1.38 10.65 19.37
N PRO A 17 0.92 11.22 20.50
CA PRO A 17 0.27 10.55 21.66
C PRO A 17 -1.15 10.06 21.33
N PRO A 18 -1.66 8.93 21.90
CA PRO A 18 -1.26 8.39 23.20
C PRO A 18 -0.05 7.43 23.15
N MET A 19 0.60 7.26 24.30
CA MET A 19 1.80 6.42 24.47
C MET A 19 1.50 4.93 24.68
N SER A 20 0.25 4.52 24.45
CA SER A 20 -0.23 3.15 24.55
C SER A 20 -1.44 2.95 23.63
N PHE A 21 -1.70 1.72 23.22
CA PHE A 21 -2.94 1.36 22.51
C PHE A 21 -3.90 0.56 23.42
N PRO A 22 -5.21 0.56 23.14
CA PRO A 22 -6.17 -0.22 23.92
C PRO A 22 -5.83 -1.72 23.94
N GLY A 23 -5.66 -2.30 25.14
CA GLY A 23 -5.34 -3.72 25.30
C GLY A 23 -3.83 -4.02 25.37
N GLU A 24 -2.96 -3.01 25.29
CA GLU A 24 -1.51 -3.18 25.43
C GLU A 24 -1.13 -3.75 26.82
N GLU A 25 -1.88 -3.41 27.86
CA GLU A 25 -1.66 -3.86 29.24
C GLU A 25 -1.71 -5.39 29.39
N ARG A 26 -2.54 -6.06 28.58
CA ARG A 26 -2.64 -7.52 28.57
C ARG A 26 -1.35 -8.18 28.09
N PHE A 27 -0.58 -7.52 27.23
CA PHE A 27 0.74 -8.00 26.83
C PHE A 27 1.77 -7.71 27.92
N ASP A 28 1.66 -6.55 28.58
CA ASP A 28 2.57 -6.15 29.65
C ASP A 28 2.55 -7.12 30.84
N GLU A 29 1.41 -7.73 31.16
CA GLU A 29 1.31 -8.83 32.14
C GLU A 29 2.26 -9.99 31.80
N TRP A 30 2.32 -10.40 30.52
CA TRP A 30 3.18 -11.48 30.07
C TRP A 30 4.64 -11.08 29.92
N VAL A 31 4.91 -9.80 29.69
CA VAL A 31 6.27 -9.24 29.72
C VAL A 31 6.79 -9.24 31.15
N ALA A 32 5.99 -8.78 32.13
CA ALA A 32 6.33 -8.81 33.55
C ALA A 32 6.55 -10.24 34.07
N ALA A 33 5.76 -11.19 33.58
CA ALA A 33 5.95 -12.62 33.86
C ALA A 33 7.16 -13.25 33.15
N GLY A 34 7.93 -12.48 32.37
CA GLY A 34 9.13 -12.97 31.67
C GLY A 34 8.83 -13.95 30.53
N ARG A 35 7.62 -13.95 29.97
CA ARG A 35 7.23 -14.83 28.85
C ARG A 35 7.37 -14.14 27.50
N LEU A 36 7.13 -12.83 27.46
CA LEU A 36 7.30 -12.00 26.26
C LEU A 36 8.42 -10.98 26.45
N HIS A 37 9.00 -10.56 25.34
CA HIS A 37 9.80 -9.35 25.24
C HIS A 37 8.97 -8.26 24.55
N LYS A 38 9.18 -7.00 24.96
CA LYS A 38 8.58 -5.81 24.38
C LYS A 38 9.67 -4.82 24.02
N GLU A 39 9.59 -4.28 22.81
CA GLU A 39 10.41 -3.16 22.36
C GLU A 39 9.50 -2.04 21.83
N VAL A 40 9.80 -0.80 22.18
CA VAL A 40 9.04 0.37 21.73
C VAL A 40 9.97 1.31 20.98
N GLU A 41 9.55 1.72 19.80
CA GLU A 41 10.21 2.70 18.96
C GLU A 41 9.28 3.88 18.72
N GLN A 42 9.84 5.09 18.73
CA GLN A 42 9.12 6.33 18.45
C GLN A 42 9.85 7.07 17.35
N GLU A 43 9.12 7.38 16.29
CA GLU A 43 9.60 8.15 15.15
C GLU A 43 8.78 9.45 15.06
N PRO A 44 9.35 10.59 15.48
CA PRO A 44 8.69 11.88 15.35
C PRO A 44 8.41 12.22 13.88
N PHE A 45 7.30 12.91 13.61
CA PHE A 45 7.13 13.54 12.30
C PHE A 45 8.15 14.68 12.18
N GLY A 46 8.83 14.77 11.03
CA GLY A 46 9.76 15.86 10.77
C GLY A 46 9.07 17.22 10.74
N ASP A 47 9.83 18.30 10.97
CA ASP A 47 9.34 19.68 11.16
C ASP A 47 8.46 20.25 10.02
N GLY A 48 8.34 19.56 8.87
CA GLY A 48 7.48 19.93 7.74
C GLY A 48 6.22 19.06 7.56
N MET A 49 6.08 17.94 8.26
CA MET A 49 4.92 17.04 8.14
C MET A 49 3.83 17.45 9.14
N THR A 50 3.07 18.49 8.80
CA THR A 50 1.89 18.94 9.55
C THR A 50 0.64 18.10 9.22
N HIS A 51 0.75 16.78 9.18
CA HIS A 51 -0.40 15.91 8.87
C HIS A 51 -1.46 15.90 10.00
N SER A 52 -1.11 16.39 11.20
CA SER A 52 -2.04 16.56 12.32
C SER A 52 -1.44 17.47 13.38
N ARG A 53 -2.17 18.47 13.88
CA ARG A 53 -1.77 19.23 15.09
C ARG A 53 -1.87 18.40 16.38
N VAL A 54 -2.42 17.19 16.31
CA VAL A 54 -2.73 16.31 17.44
C VAL A 54 -1.68 15.21 17.63
N TRP A 55 -1.07 14.74 16.54
CA TRP A 55 -0.11 13.63 16.55
C TRP A 55 1.31 14.15 16.34
N GLN A 56 2.25 13.67 17.13
CA GLN A 56 3.67 14.06 17.15
C GLN A 56 4.56 13.11 16.34
N GLY A 57 4.10 11.89 16.06
CA GLY A 57 4.85 10.92 15.31
C GLY A 57 4.17 9.55 15.24
N THR A 58 4.94 8.56 14.83
CA THR A 58 4.55 7.16 14.78
C THR A 58 5.25 6.37 15.89
N ARG A 59 4.49 5.59 16.65
CA ARG A 59 4.98 4.68 17.68
C ARG A 59 4.83 3.26 17.18
N ARG A 60 5.92 2.51 17.17
CA ARG A 60 5.94 1.09 16.84
C ARG A 60 6.20 0.27 18.11
N VAL A 61 5.35 -0.71 18.37
CA VAL A 61 5.52 -1.64 19.50
C VAL A 61 5.68 -3.05 18.97
N TYR A 62 6.75 -3.70 19.41
CA TYR A 62 7.08 -5.06 19.03
C TYR A 62 6.95 -5.97 20.23
N PHE A 63 6.34 -7.14 20.01
CA PHE A 63 6.29 -8.22 20.99
C PHE A 63 6.78 -9.52 20.38
N THR A 64 7.67 -10.22 21.08
CA THR A 64 8.16 -11.55 20.73
C THR A 64 8.10 -12.47 21.94
N ALA A 65 8.18 -13.79 21.73
CA ALA A 65 8.53 -14.69 22.81
C ALA A 65 9.94 -14.37 23.33
N LYS A 66 10.20 -14.63 24.61
CA LYS A 66 11.57 -14.58 25.15
C LYS A 66 12.48 -15.58 24.41
N GLY A 67 13.67 -15.13 24.03
CA GLY A 67 14.61 -15.87 23.19
C GLY A 67 14.43 -15.66 21.67
N GLU A 68 13.33 -15.02 21.24
CA GLU A 68 13.08 -14.66 19.84
C GLU A 68 13.22 -13.16 19.57
N GLU A 69 13.90 -12.41 20.45
CA GLU A 69 14.07 -10.96 20.36
C GLU A 69 14.75 -10.54 19.06
N TRP A 70 15.58 -11.41 18.47
CA TRP A 70 16.27 -11.19 17.20
C TRP A 70 15.33 -10.83 16.03
N ARG A 71 14.05 -11.17 16.11
CA ARG A 71 13.05 -10.81 15.10
C ARG A 71 12.80 -9.30 15.02
N VAL A 72 12.99 -8.56 16.11
CA VAL A 72 12.79 -7.10 16.15
C VAL A 72 13.86 -6.36 15.33
N PRO A 73 15.17 -6.53 15.56
CA PRO A 73 16.18 -5.89 14.71
C PRO A 73 16.11 -6.39 13.26
N ALA A 74 15.71 -7.64 13.01
CA ALA A 74 15.46 -8.11 11.64
C ALA A 74 14.31 -7.35 10.97
N MET A 75 13.20 -7.11 11.68
CA MET A 75 12.06 -6.32 11.19
C MET A 75 12.47 -4.88 10.85
N LYS A 76 13.29 -4.27 11.71
CA LYS A 76 13.82 -2.93 11.46
C LYS A 76 14.73 -2.90 10.24
N LEU A 77 15.61 -3.89 10.10
CA LEU A 77 16.51 -4.01 8.95
C LEU A 77 15.75 -4.13 7.63
N ILE A 78 14.68 -4.92 7.56
CA ILE A 78 13.88 -5.02 6.33
C ILE A 78 13.14 -3.72 6.02
N GLY A 79 12.66 -3.00 7.04
CA GLY A 79 12.06 -1.67 6.87
C GLY A 79 13.06 -0.65 6.30
N ASP A 80 14.26 -0.58 6.90
CA ASP A 80 15.34 0.29 6.42
C ASP A 80 15.78 -0.05 5.00
N ALA A 81 15.87 -1.33 4.68
CA ALA A 81 16.21 -1.80 3.34
C ALA A 81 15.14 -1.41 2.32
N ALA A 82 13.85 -1.55 2.68
CA ALA A 82 12.75 -1.12 1.83
C ALA A 82 12.77 0.38 1.56
N LEU A 83 13.01 1.22 2.58
CA LEU A 83 13.12 2.67 2.43
C LEU A 83 14.27 3.09 1.48
N LYS A 84 15.36 2.32 1.45
CA LYS A 84 16.53 2.59 0.59
C LYS A 84 16.42 1.95 -0.79
N SER A 85 15.46 1.06 -1.00
CA SER A 85 15.30 0.34 -2.26
C SER A 85 14.55 1.17 -3.30
N HIS A 86 14.99 1.11 -4.55
CA HIS A 86 14.20 1.63 -5.67
C HIS A 86 12.88 0.85 -5.78
N GLY A 87 11.75 1.54 -5.59
CA GLY A 87 10.42 0.94 -5.57
C GLY A 87 9.83 0.68 -4.17
N GLY A 88 10.59 0.95 -3.10
CA GLY A 88 10.08 0.88 -1.74
C GLY A 88 9.73 -0.53 -1.28
N TRP A 89 8.69 -0.61 -0.45
CA TRP A 89 8.16 -1.87 0.06
C TRP A 89 7.47 -2.67 -1.05
N ASN A 90 7.74 -3.97 -1.16
CA ASN A 90 7.29 -4.82 -2.27
C ASN A 90 7.06 -6.26 -1.80
N GLU A 91 6.73 -7.16 -2.73
CA GLU A 91 6.35 -8.54 -2.46
C GLU A 91 7.47 -9.34 -1.76
N HIS A 92 8.74 -8.98 -2.01
CA HIS A 92 9.87 -9.59 -1.32
C HIS A 92 9.91 -9.20 0.17
N PHE A 93 9.68 -7.91 0.47
CA PHE A 93 9.62 -7.42 1.84
C PHE A 93 8.39 -7.93 2.58
N GLU A 94 7.23 -8.05 1.92
CA GLU A 94 6.04 -8.73 2.47
C GLU A 94 6.35 -10.17 2.88
N ARG A 95 7.06 -10.94 2.03
CA ARG A 95 7.45 -12.32 2.36
C ARG A 95 8.38 -12.35 3.57
N LEU A 96 9.40 -11.49 3.61
CA LEU A 96 10.32 -11.41 4.75
C LEU A 96 9.61 -11.03 6.04
N GLU A 97 8.70 -10.05 6.00
CA GLU A 97 7.85 -9.69 7.13
C GLU A 97 6.99 -10.87 7.59
N GLY A 98 6.38 -11.59 6.63
CA GLY A 98 5.57 -12.75 6.93
C GLY A 98 6.35 -13.88 7.60
N MET A 99 7.58 -14.15 7.16
CA MET A 99 8.51 -15.08 7.82
C MET A 99 8.83 -14.66 9.26
N LEU A 100 9.02 -13.36 9.51
CA LEU A 100 9.24 -12.85 10.87
C LEU A 100 8.01 -13.00 11.76
N PHE A 101 6.81 -12.88 11.20
CA PHE A 101 5.56 -13.19 11.91
C PHE A 101 5.34 -14.68 12.14
N GLY A 102 6.03 -15.55 11.40
CA GLY A 102 5.94 -17.01 11.49
C GLY A 102 4.95 -17.62 10.51
N TYR A 103 4.61 -16.93 9.42
CA TYR A 103 3.77 -17.49 8.35
C TYR A 103 4.56 -18.46 7.49
N GLU A 104 3.88 -19.53 7.08
CA GLU A 104 4.38 -20.51 6.12
C GLU A 104 4.35 -19.95 4.69
N ASP A 105 5.12 -20.56 3.79
CA ASP A 105 5.28 -20.09 2.42
C ASP A 105 3.94 -19.95 1.69
N TRP A 106 3.04 -20.93 1.80
CA TRP A 106 1.73 -20.87 1.14
C TRP A 106 0.84 -19.74 1.70
N GLN A 107 0.99 -19.37 2.98
CA GLN A 107 0.25 -18.26 3.59
C GLN A 107 0.76 -16.92 3.05
N ASN A 108 2.09 -16.80 2.92
CA ASN A 108 2.72 -15.64 2.30
C ASN A 108 2.33 -15.54 0.82
N ASP A 109 2.34 -16.64 0.08
CA ASP A 109 1.95 -16.67 -1.33
C ASP A 109 0.50 -16.24 -1.53
N TRP A 110 -0.42 -16.77 -0.71
CA TRP A 110 -1.82 -16.35 -0.73
C TRP A 110 -1.99 -14.86 -0.41
N TRP A 111 -1.28 -14.35 0.60
CA TRP A 111 -1.32 -12.93 0.97
C TRP A 111 -0.78 -12.02 -0.14
N ILE A 112 0.36 -12.40 -0.73
CA ILE A 112 1.00 -11.67 -1.82
C ILE A 112 0.09 -11.65 -3.06
N GLU A 113 -0.47 -12.79 -3.45
CA GLU A 113 -1.40 -12.86 -4.58
C GLU A 113 -2.61 -11.95 -4.35
N ARG A 114 -3.18 -11.98 -3.14
CA ARG A 114 -4.31 -11.12 -2.78
C ARG A 114 -3.92 -9.63 -2.84
N GLY A 115 -2.76 -9.26 -2.30
CA GLY A 115 -2.28 -7.88 -2.31
C GLY A 115 -2.05 -7.37 -3.73
N LEU A 116 -1.45 -8.19 -4.60
CA LEU A 116 -1.23 -7.85 -6.01
C LEU A 116 -2.53 -7.54 -6.76
N ARG A 117 -3.63 -8.23 -6.46
CA ARG A 117 -4.96 -7.90 -7.02
C ARG A 117 -5.50 -6.55 -6.52
N GLY A 118 -5.05 -6.07 -5.36
CA GLY A 118 -5.41 -4.79 -4.77
C GLY A 118 -4.56 -3.60 -5.21
N GLY A 119 -3.79 -3.72 -6.29
CA GLY A 119 -2.78 -2.74 -6.69
C GLY A 119 -1.41 -2.97 -6.02
N GLY A 120 -1.25 -4.01 -5.20
CA GLY A 120 0.01 -4.43 -4.61
C GLY A 120 0.57 -3.53 -3.51
N PHE A 121 1.81 -3.80 -3.10
CA PHE A 121 2.38 -3.29 -1.86
C PHE A 121 3.22 -2.01 -2.01
N GLY A 122 3.36 -1.24 -0.93
CA GLY A 122 4.26 -0.09 -0.84
C GLY A 122 3.91 1.14 -1.69
N GLY A 123 2.75 1.14 -2.34
CA GLY A 123 2.24 2.26 -3.13
C GLY A 123 0.80 2.60 -2.79
N MET A 124 0.32 3.71 -3.32
CA MET A 124 -1.09 4.10 -3.22
C MET A 124 -1.81 3.63 -4.48
N PRO A 125 -2.73 2.65 -4.38
CA PRO A 125 -3.44 2.14 -5.54
C PRO A 125 -4.50 3.15 -6.00
N HIS A 126 -4.40 3.53 -7.27
CA HIS A 126 -5.35 4.42 -7.94
C HIS A 126 -5.87 3.74 -9.20
N CYS A 127 -6.94 4.29 -9.75
CA CYS A 127 -7.50 3.84 -11.00
C CYS A 127 -7.97 4.99 -11.88
N CYS A 128 -8.00 4.77 -13.19
CA CYS A 128 -8.61 5.69 -14.14
C CYS A 128 -9.32 4.94 -15.27
N ALA A 129 -10.28 5.60 -15.89
CA ALA A 129 -11.08 5.03 -16.96
C ALA A 129 -10.37 5.22 -18.30
N VAL A 130 -10.22 4.14 -19.07
CA VAL A 130 -9.49 4.15 -20.34
C VAL A 130 -10.39 3.79 -21.52
N THR A 131 -10.22 4.52 -22.61
CA THR A 131 -10.84 4.24 -23.90
C THR A 131 -10.15 3.07 -24.59
N ASP A 132 -10.72 2.57 -25.69
CA ASP A 132 -10.13 1.48 -26.46
C ASP A 132 -8.75 1.86 -27.05
N GLN A 133 -8.60 3.10 -27.53
CA GLN A 133 -7.33 3.63 -27.97
C GLN A 133 -6.32 3.72 -26.82
N GLY A 134 -6.76 4.20 -25.66
CA GLY A 134 -5.92 4.28 -24.46
C GLY A 134 -5.46 2.91 -23.99
N LEU A 135 -6.35 1.92 -23.98
CA LEU A 135 -6.03 0.53 -23.64
C LEU A 135 -5.00 -0.06 -24.61
N SER A 136 -5.21 0.12 -25.91
CA SER A 136 -4.27 -0.34 -26.94
C SER A 136 -2.89 0.29 -26.76
N TRP A 137 -2.83 1.57 -26.42
CA TRP A 137 -1.58 2.27 -26.14
C TRP A 137 -0.88 1.71 -24.88
N ILE A 138 -1.61 1.47 -23.79
CA ILE A 138 -1.05 0.87 -22.56
C ILE A 138 -0.43 -0.50 -22.88
N LYS A 139 -1.11 -1.32 -23.68
CA LYS A 139 -0.60 -2.63 -24.13
C LYS A 139 0.70 -2.47 -24.92
N GLN A 140 0.75 -1.52 -25.86
CA GLN A 140 1.96 -1.23 -26.65
C GLN A 140 3.11 -0.71 -25.79
N ALA A 141 2.82 0.06 -24.74
CA ALA A 141 3.80 0.52 -23.76
C ALA A 141 4.21 -0.57 -22.74
N GLY A 142 3.80 -1.83 -22.95
CA GLY A 142 4.13 -2.94 -22.04
C GLY A 142 3.53 -2.78 -20.65
N TYR A 143 2.39 -2.11 -20.54
CA TYR A 143 1.71 -1.78 -19.29
C TYR A 143 2.54 -0.90 -18.34
N ARG A 144 3.53 -0.16 -18.85
CA ARG A 144 4.45 0.65 -18.00
C ARG A 144 4.12 2.15 -17.97
N ALA A 145 3.08 2.57 -18.68
CA ALA A 145 2.70 3.97 -18.74
C ALA A 145 1.21 4.12 -19.06
N LEU A 146 0.60 5.17 -18.49
CA LEU A 146 -0.70 5.67 -18.89
C LEU A 146 -0.57 6.42 -20.23
N PRO A 147 -1.61 6.35 -21.08
CA PRO A 147 -1.55 6.93 -22.41
C PRO A 147 -1.67 8.46 -22.35
N PRO A 148 -1.13 9.17 -23.35
CA PRO A 148 -1.58 10.53 -23.60
C PRO A 148 -3.09 10.51 -23.90
N ILE A 149 -3.80 11.52 -23.43
CA ILE A 149 -5.25 11.66 -23.63
C ILE A 149 -5.56 12.92 -24.44
N ALA A 150 -6.70 12.92 -25.14
CA ALA A 150 -7.13 14.08 -25.91
C ALA A 150 -7.82 15.14 -25.02
N GLU A 151 -8.38 14.71 -23.90
CA GLU A 151 -9.01 15.58 -22.90
C GLU A 151 -7.98 16.45 -22.17
N LEU A 152 -8.45 17.54 -21.57
CA LEU A 152 -7.59 18.45 -20.80
C LEU A 152 -7.13 17.83 -19.47
N GLU A 153 -7.91 16.91 -18.92
CA GLU A 153 -7.70 16.33 -17.60
C GLU A 153 -7.96 14.82 -17.60
N LEU A 154 -7.13 14.09 -16.88
CA LEU A 154 -7.35 12.71 -16.49
C LEU A 154 -8.07 12.70 -15.14
N VAL A 155 -9.24 12.07 -15.08
CA VAL A 155 -9.91 11.76 -13.80
C VAL A 155 -9.36 10.43 -13.27
N LEU A 156 -8.88 10.44 -12.03
CA LEU A 156 -8.39 9.27 -11.31
C LEU A 156 -9.03 9.21 -9.91
N ASP A 157 -9.17 8.03 -9.32
CA ASP A 157 -9.76 7.84 -7.99
C ASP A 157 -8.97 6.77 -7.23
N ASP A 158 -9.12 6.75 -5.91
CA ASP A 158 -8.58 5.68 -5.07
C ASP A 158 -9.16 4.32 -5.51
N TYR A 159 -8.27 3.35 -5.75
CA TYR A 159 -8.71 1.99 -6.10
C TYR A 159 -8.95 1.18 -4.83
N ASP A 160 -10.15 0.62 -4.71
CA ASP A 160 -10.48 -0.35 -3.65
C ASP A 160 -10.98 -1.65 -4.30
N PRO A 161 -10.24 -2.77 -4.17
CA PRO A 161 -10.66 -4.05 -4.72
C PRO A 161 -11.97 -4.58 -4.10
N ARG A 162 -12.44 -3.99 -3.00
CA ARG A 162 -13.74 -4.31 -2.38
C ARG A 162 -14.89 -3.49 -2.96
N ARG A 163 -14.60 -2.37 -3.63
CA ARG A 163 -15.64 -1.52 -4.24
C ARG A 163 -16.07 -2.13 -5.58
N PRO A 164 -17.39 -2.30 -5.82
CA PRO A 164 -17.88 -2.78 -7.12
C PRO A 164 -17.30 -1.97 -8.28
N ARG A 165 -16.91 -2.66 -9.36
CA ARG A 165 -16.30 -2.01 -10.53
C ARG A 165 -17.20 -0.92 -11.12
N ASP A 166 -18.50 -1.18 -11.23
CA ASP A 166 -19.44 -0.20 -11.79
C ASP A 166 -19.52 1.08 -10.94
N GLU A 167 -19.40 0.94 -9.62
CA GLU A 167 -19.33 2.08 -8.71
C GLU A 167 -18.01 2.85 -8.91
N GLN A 168 -16.87 2.16 -9.01
CA GLN A 168 -15.58 2.79 -9.32
C GLN A 168 -15.62 3.52 -10.68
N MET A 169 -16.16 2.88 -11.71
CA MET A 169 -16.31 3.46 -13.04
C MET A 169 -17.22 4.70 -13.05
N SER A 170 -18.32 4.68 -12.29
CA SER A 170 -19.26 5.81 -12.23
C SER A 170 -18.61 7.09 -11.69
N ARG A 171 -17.59 6.97 -10.84
CA ARG A 171 -16.87 8.09 -10.22
C ARG A 171 -15.81 8.72 -11.12
N LEU A 172 -15.44 8.04 -12.20
CA LEU A 172 -14.41 8.49 -13.14
C LEU A 172 -14.99 9.33 -14.29
N GLU A 173 -16.31 9.57 -14.29
CA GLU A 173 -17.02 10.50 -15.18
C GLU A 173 -16.76 10.29 -16.69
N ARG A 174 -16.42 9.06 -17.09
CA ARG A 174 -16.05 8.74 -18.48
C ARG A 174 -16.98 7.70 -19.09
N THR A 175 -17.74 8.10 -20.11
CA THR A 175 -18.81 7.27 -20.70
C THR A 175 -18.36 6.35 -21.83
N ASP A 176 -17.22 6.64 -22.46
CA ASP A 176 -16.66 5.88 -23.58
C ASP A 176 -15.57 4.87 -23.13
N ALA A 177 -15.44 4.67 -21.83
CA ALA A 177 -14.44 3.79 -21.26
C ALA A 177 -14.76 2.31 -21.51
N VAL A 178 -13.74 1.54 -21.90
CA VAL A 178 -13.84 0.09 -22.14
C VAL A 178 -13.17 -0.72 -21.04
N ALA A 179 -12.31 -0.09 -20.24
CA ALA A 179 -11.63 -0.74 -19.13
C ALA A 179 -11.29 0.27 -18.02
N LEU A 180 -11.01 -0.29 -16.85
CA LEU A 180 -10.41 0.40 -15.72
C LEU A 180 -8.91 0.07 -15.69
N ALA A 181 -8.07 1.10 -15.77
CA ALA A 181 -6.63 0.96 -15.58
C ALA A 181 -6.31 1.18 -14.10
N VAL A 182 -5.80 0.14 -13.43
CA VAL A 182 -5.42 0.13 -12.02
C VAL A 182 -3.90 0.21 -11.92
N PHE A 183 -3.40 1.14 -11.12
CA PHE A 183 -1.98 1.39 -11.01
C PHE A 183 -1.62 1.89 -9.62
N SER A 184 -0.39 1.61 -9.20
CA SER A 184 0.12 2.07 -7.90
C SER A 184 1.24 3.04 -8.07
N VAL A 185 1.15 4.12 -7.32
CA VAL A 185 2.09 5.24 -7.37
C VAL A 185 2.81 5.40 -6.05
N ASP A 186 3.99 5.98 -6.15
CA ASP A 186 4.74 6.50 -5.02
C ASP A 186 3.98 7.63 -4.31
N TRP A 187 4.17 7.77 -2.99
CA TRP A 187 3.55 8.83 -2.17
C TRP A 187 3.85 10.24 -2.68
N ARG A 188 4.95 10.45 -3.41
CA ARG A 188 5.27 11.72 -4.09
C ARG A 188 4.19 12.15 -5.08
N ALA A 189 3.34 11.23 -5.53
CA ALA A 189 2.20 11.54 -6.39
C ALA A 189 1.15 12.41 -5.69
N LEU A 190 1.14 12.48 -4.36
CA LEU A 190 0.31 13.45 -3.61
C LEU A 190 0.65 14.91 -3.97
N ALA A 191 1.87 15.19 -4.46
CA ALA A 191 2.19 16.52 -4.99
C ALA A 191 1.50 16.84 -6.33
N LEU A 192 0.92 15.84 -6.99
CA LEU A 192 0.17 16.02 -8.23
C LEU A 192 -1.27 16.44 -7.98
N TRP A 193 -1.90 15.91 -6.92
CA TRP A 193 -3.35 16.05 -6.68
C TRP A 193 -3.79 16.30 -5.22
N GLY A 194 -2.86 16.41 -4.28
CA GLY A 194 -3.14 16.65 -2.86
C GLY A 194 -3.36 15.38 -2.04
N THR A 195 -3.83 15.56 -0.80
CA THR A 195 -4.04 14.49 0.20
C THR A 195 -5.51 14.22 0.53
N GLU A 196 -6.43 14.92 -0.12
CA GLU A 196 -7.86 14.68 0.04
C GLU A 196 -8.24 13.33 -0.59
N ALA A 197 -9.25 12.66 -0.05
CA ALA A 197 -9.72 11.40 -0.63
C ALA A 197 -10.75 11.65 -1.74
N GLY A 198 -10.75 10.79 -2.77
CA GLY A 198 -11.77 10.78 -3.82
C GLY A 198 -11.24 11.09 -5.22
N PRO A 199 -12.13 11.44 -6.18
CA PRO A 199 -11.72 11.62 -7.55
C PRO A 199 -10.88 12.88 -7.69
N HIS A 200 -9.72 12.73 -8.29
CA HIS A 200 -8.76 13.78 -8.59
C HIS A 200 -8.74 14.07 -10.07
N ARG A 201 -8.57 15.36 -10.40
CA ARG A 201 -8.39 15.83 -11.78
C ARG A 201 -6.93 16.18 -11.99
N LEU A 202 -6.26 15.41 -12.83
CA LEU A 202 -4.86 15.62 -13.20
C LEU A 202 -4.79 16.25 -14.60
N PRO A 203 -4.16 17.42 -14.79
CA PRO A 203 -3.95 17.96 -16.13
C PRO A 203 -3.21 16.97 -17.03
N ALA A 204 -3.67 16.81 -18.27
CA ALA A 204 -3.09 15.84 -19.21
C ALA A 204 -1.58 16.05 -19.44
N SER A 205 -1.11 17.29 -19.33
CA SER A 205 0.31 17.65 -19.39
C SER A 205 1.18 17.05 -18.27
N ARG A 206 0.57 16.62 -17.16
CA ARG A 206 1.26 15.98 -16.01
C ARG A 206 1.26 14.45 -16.06
N ILE A 207 0.58 13.82 -17.02
CA ILE A 207 0.62 12.35 -17.19
C ILE A 207 2.06 11.81 -17.32
N PRO A 208 3.01 12.46 -18.03
CA PRO A 208 4.40 12.00 -18.05
C PRO A 208 5.09 12.04 -16.68
N GLU A 209 4.71 12.98 -15.82
CA GLU A 209 5.20 13.05 -14.44
C GLU A 209 4.64 11.91 -13.59
N LEU A 210 3.32 11.66 -13.69
CA LEU A 210 2.67 10.51 -13.07
C LEU A 210 3.29 9.17 -13.50
N ASN A 211 3.58 9.01 -14.80
CA ASN A 211 4.19 7.79 -15.34
C ASN A 211 5.57 7.50 -14.72
N ARG A 212 6.34 8.51 -14.31
CA ARG A 212 7.63 8.33 -13.60
C ARG A 212 7.46 7.88 -12.15
N LEU A 213 6.26 8.02 -11.59
CA LEU A 213 5.92 7.66 -10.22
C LEU A 213 5.21 6.31 -10.13
N LEU A 214 4.95 5.64 -11.26
CA LEU A 214 4.43 4.28 -11.28
C LEU A 214 5.43 3.31 -10.66
N LEU A 215 4.97 2.53 -9.68
CA LEU A 215 5.79 1.55 -8.98
C LEU A 215 5.77 0.19 -9.66
N ARG A 216 4.76 -0.06 -10.51
CA ARG A 216 4.47 -1.37 -11.09
C ARG A 216 3.74 -1.25 -12.42
N PRO A 217 3.72 -2.33 -13.23
CA PRO A 217 2.81 -2.43 -14.36
C PRO A 217 1.36 -2.09 -14.01
N ILE A 218 0.70 -1.42 -14.94
CA ILE A 218 -0.73 -1.14 -14.93
C ILE A 218 -1.49 -2.45 -15.12
N THR A 219 -2.45 -2.70 -14.25
CA THR A 219 -3.40 -3.81 -14.36
C THR A 219 -4.67 -3.31 -15.05
N ILE A 220 -5.25 -4.13 -15.93
CA ILE A 220 -6.45 -3.77 -16.68
C ILE A 220 -7.62 -4.62 -16.20
N GLU A 221 -8.71 -3.97 -15.80
CA GLU A 221 -10.00 -4.61 -15.59
C GLU A 221 -10.98 -4.22 -16.71
N VAL A 222 -11.28 -5.16 -17.61
CA VAL A 222 -12.13 -4.90 -18.77
C VAL A 222 -13.60 -4.75 -18.34
N VAL A 223 -14.29 -3.71 -18.85
CA VAL A 223 -15.68 -3.38 -18.49
C VAL A 223 -16.69 -4.06 -19.45
N ARG A 224 -16.26 -4.51 -20.62
CA ARG A 224 -17.09 -5.27 -21.57
C ARG A 224 -16.47 -6.65 -21.85
N ALA A 225 -17.26 -7.71 -21.69
CA ALA A 225 -16.89 -9.00 -22.25
C ALA A 225 -16.77 -8.82 -23.77
N GLU A 226 -15.63 -9.25 -24.33
CA GLU A 226 -15.55 -9.51 -25.76
C GLU A 226 -16.70 -10.44 -26.10
N THR A 227 -17.63 -9.96 -26.92
CA THR A 227 -18.56 -10.87 -27.59
C THR A 227 -17.71 -11.53 -28.67
N GLU A 228 -17.08 -12.64 -28.33
CA GLU A 228 -16.44 -13.51 -29.31
C GLU A 228 -17.50 -13.89 -30.36
N GLY A 229 -17.24 -13.51 -31.61
CA GLY A 229 -18.05 -13.86 -32.78
C GLY A 229 -17.59 -15.17 -33.42
#